data_AF-A0A971NT68-F1
#
_entry.id   AF-A0A971NT68-F1
#
_cell.length_a   1.000
_cell.length_b   1.000
_cell.length_c   1.000
_cell.angle_alpha   90.00
_cell.angle_beta   90.00
_cell.angle_gamma   90.00
#
_symmetry.space_group_name_H-M   'P 1'
#
loop_
_entity.id
_entity.type
_entity.pdbx_description
1 polymer ?
#
loop_
_entity_poly.entity_id
_entity_poly.type
_entity_poly.pdbx_seq_one_letter_code
_entity_poly.pdbx_strand_id
1 'polypeptide(L)'
;LASFLAKVHNADPTALPAKQVLEMGTIMGARALHIDKITGSLEVGKRADMIVVDIKPIHNIPRFHRDPESVYAQLLYASKASDVLSVMVDGRWLMKDKALLTIDESSLSDESQSIAVKIDDFLKKREESVISKLIAIGGAAEQESFEIQAKMKVDNLEQVEALLFAEPIEIVRKRHYHEFDTYFKFADPTQGRLRYREDEFIDDAGKITNVRSRLTLIGITSDLQEVNDNQVMLSRSRYIAPAFHSLRFYTEYFKPMASHEIEKNRVRYLIRFEGNEFFVNLDTLVKPALGKFVEIKSRTWSRQDAKNKTEAMHRLIQKLGLTEKQISNADYIRLVDVQK
;
A
#
# COMPACT_ATOMS: atom_id res chain seq x y z
N LEU A 1 8.88 -27.87 -21.21
CA LEU A 1 7.58 -27.70 -20.51
C LEU A 1 6.45 -28.50 -21.18
N ALA A 2 6.11 -28.24 -22.45
CA ALA A 2 5.01 -28.90 -23.16
C ALA A 2 5.03 -30.45 -23.07
N SER A 3 6.20 -31.07 -23.27
CA SER A 3 6.37 -32.52 -23.12
C SER A 3 6.00 -33.04 -21.72
N PHE A 4 6.47 -32.37 -20.66
CA PHE A 4 6.20 -32.83 -19.29
C PHE A 4 4.73 -32.69 -18.90
N LEU A 5 4.06 -31.62 -19.34
CA LEU A 5 2.63 -31.43 -19.10
C LEU A 5 1.79 -32.55 -19.73
N ALA A 6 2.09 -32.93 -20.98
CA ALA A 6 1.39 -34.01 -21.66
C ALA A 6 1.56 -35.36 -20.93
N LYS A 7 2.76 -35.66 -20.43
CA LYS A 7 3.03 -36.91 -19.69
C LYS A 7 2.30 -36.98 -18.36
N VAL A 8 2.34 -35.90 -17.58
CA VAL A 8 1.65 -35.83 -16.28
C VAL A 8 0.14 -35.92 -16.49
N HIS A 9 -0.41 -35.20 -17.45
CA HIS A 9 -1.84 -35.19 -17.72
C HIS A 9 -2.37 -36.56 -18.14
N ASN A 10 -1.64 -37.28 -18.98
CA ASN A 10 -2.04 -38.61 -19.46
C ASN A 10 -1.58 -39.78 -18.55
N ALA A 11 -0.84 -39.48 -17.47
CA ALA A 11 -0.18 -40.47 -16.62
C ALA A 11 0.66 -41.50 -17.42
N ASP A 12 1.25 -41.08 -18.53
CA ASP A 12 1.99 -41.92 -19.47
C ASP A 12 3.35 -41.27 -19.81
N PRO A 13 4.49 -41.88 -19.44
CA PRO A 13 5.82 -41.33 -19.71
C PRO A 13 6.19 -41.33 -21.21
N THR A 14 5.47 -42.09 -22.04
CA THR A 14 5.65 -42.18 -23.49
C THR A 14 4.80 -41.16 -24.26
N ALA A 15 3.85 -40.50 -23.58
CA ALA A 15 3.05 -39.45 -24.18
C ALA A 15 3.93 -38.30 -24.68
N LEU A 16 3.65 -37.87 -25.91
CA LEU A 16 4.34 -36.81 -26.64
C LEU A 16 5.88 -37.02 -26.75
N PRO A 17 6.33 -37.93 -27.64
CA PRO A 17 7.74 -38.26 -27.84
C PRO A 17 8.59 -37.04 -28.22
N ALA A 18 9.89 -37.08 -27.89
CA ALA A 18 10.78 -35.93 -28.02
C ALA A 18 10.88 -35.37 -29.46
N LYS A 19 10.91 -36.25 -30.46
CA LYS A 19 10.89 -35.86 -31.89
C LYS A 19 9.66 -35.02 -32.23
N GLN A 20 8.48 -35.50 -31.82
CA GLN A 20 7.21 -34.80 -32.08
C GLN A 20 7.18 -33.44 -31.39
N VAL A 21 7.76 -33.31 -30.19
CA VAL A 21 7.89 -32.01 -29.51
C VAL A 21 8.77 -31.03 -30.32
N LEU A 22 9.84 -31.52 -30.93
CA LEU A 22 10.66 -30.69 -31.81
C LEU A 22 9.90 -30.31 -33.09
N GLU A 23 9.14 -31.23 -33.68
CA GLU A 23 8.26 -30.94 -34.83
C GLU A 23 7.20 -29.89 -34.47
N MET A 24 6.61 -29.96 -33.27
CA MET A 24 5.71 -28.93 -32.72
C MET A 24 6.34 -27.54 -32.66
N GLY A 25 7.62 -27.46 -32.27
CA GLY A 25 8.39 -26.23 -32.27
C GLY A 25 8.89 -25.77 -33.64
N THR A 26 8.75 -26.59 -34.69
CA THR A 26 9.27 -26.33 -36.04
C THR A 26 8.17 -26.47 -37.09
N ILE A 27 8.14 -27.55 -37.87
CA ILE A 27 7.26 -27.71 -39.03
C ILE A 27 5.78 -27.76 -38.66
N MET A 28 5.39 -28.39 -37.55
CA MET A 28 3.99 -28.41 -37.13
C MET A 28 3.54 -27.02 -36.67
N GLY A 29 4.41 -26.26 -36.00
CA GLY A 29 4.15 -24.86 -35.66
C GLY A 29 3.98 -23.99 -36.91
N ALA A 30 4.85 -24.15 -37.91
CA ALA A 30 4.72 -23.46 -39.20
C ALA A 30 3.43 -23.82 -39.94
N ARG A 31 3.01 -25.10 -39.92
CA ARG A 31 1.72 -25.55 -40.49
C ARG A 31 0.54 -24.94 -39.75
N ALA A 32 0.58 -24.88 -38.42
CA ALA A 32 -0.48 -24.27 -37.61
C ALA A 32 -0.64 -22.76 -37.91
N LEU A 33 0.45 -22.09 -38.30
CA LEU A 33 0.46 -20.68 -38.71
C LEU A 33 0.26 -20.48 -40.23
N HIS A 34 0.05 -21.55 -41.01
CA HIS A 34 -0.06 -21.52 -42.48
C HIS A 34 1.16 -20.90 -43.20
N ILE A 35 2.35 -21.05 -42.62
CA ILE A 35 3.64 -20.57 -43.18
C ILE A 35 4.61 -21.72 -43.49
N ASP A 36 4.13 -22.96 -43.58
CA ASP A 36 4.93 -24.16 -43.84
C ASP A 36 5.62 -24.16 -45.21
N LYS A 37 5.15 -23.32 -46.14
CA LYS A 37 5.82 -23.05 -47.42
C LYS A 37 6.99 -22.08 -47.30
N ILE A 38 7.09 -21.34 -46.20
CA ILE A 38 8.09 -20.30 -45.95
C ILE A 38 9.17 -20.81 -44.99
N THR A 39 8.81 -21.48 -43.90
CA THR A 39 9.74 -21.96 -42.86
C THR A 39 9.21 -23.23 -42.17
N GLY A 40 9.89 -23.69 -41.13
CA GLY A 40 9.55 -24.86 -40.32
C GLY A 40 10.30 -26.13 -40.71
N SER A 41 10.92 -26.18 -41.90
CA SER A 41 11.84 -27.23 -42.32
C SER A 41 12.96 -26.67 -43.20
N LEU A 42 14.11 -27.35 -43.21
CA LEU A 42 15.27 -26.98 -44.02
C LEU A 42 15.17 -27.66 -45.39
N GLU A 43 14.47 -27.02 -46.32
CA GLU A 43 14.23 -27.50 -47.69
C GLU A 43 14.57 -26.40 -48.70
N VAL A 44 14.98 -26.78 -49.90
CA VAL A 44 15.25 -25.82 -50.98
C VAL A 44 13.99 -24.99 -51.26
N GLY A 45 14.15 -23.67 -51.28
CA GLY A 45 13.05 -22.71 -51.49
C GLY A 45 12.39 -22.18 -50.21
N LYS A 46 12.75 -22.69 -49.03
CA LYS A 46 12.33 -22.15 -47.73
C LYS A 46 13.40 -21.24 -47.11
N ARG A 47 13.00 -20.44 -46.11
CA ARG A 47 13.90 -19.66 -45.27
C ARG A 47 14.81 -20.59 -44.46
N ALA A 48 16.09 -20.25 -44.43
CA ALA A 48 17.08 -20.99 -43.66
C ALA A 48 17.12 -20.47 -42.21
N ASP A 49 16.28 -21.07 -41.37
CA ASP A 49 16.26 -20.85 -39.92
C ASP A 49 16.96 -22.02 -39.23
N MET A 50 18.08 -21.78 -38.56
CA MET A 50 18.93 -22.84 -37.98
C MET A 50 19.46 -22.48 -36.60
N ILE A 51 19.58 -23.51 -35.76
CA ILE A 51 20.23 -23.42 -34.45
C ILE A 51 21.28 -24.53 -34.38
N VAL A 52 22.52 -24.15 -34.05
CA VAL A 52 23.61 -25.09 -33.78
C VAL A 52 23.76 -25.23 -32.28
N VAL A 53 23.70 -26.46 -31.76
CA VAL A 53 23.74 -26.75 -30.33
C VAL A 53 24.92 -27.66 -30.00
N ASP A 54 25.70 -27.29 -28.98
CA ASP A 54 26.77 -28.11 -28.44
C ASP A 54 26.25 -29.12 -27.42
N ILE A 55 26.40 -30.41 -27.72
CA ILE A 55 26.02 -31.52 -26.84
C ILE A 55 27.23 -32.14 -26.11
N LYS A 56 28.39 -31.47 -26.16
CA LYS A 56 29.62 -31.88 -25.44
C LYS A 56 29.67 -31.51 -23.95
N PRO A 57 29.05 -30.41 -23.46
CA PRO A 57 29.16 -30.01 -22.05
C PRO A 57 28.80 -31.13 -21.07
N ILE A 58 29.40 -31.09 -19.87
CA ILE A 58 29.28 -32.17 -18.86
C ILE A 58 27.83 -32.42 -18.45
N HIS A 59 26.99 -31.38 -18.34
CA HIS A 59 25.57 -31.56 -18.00
C HIS A 59 24.76 -32.29 -19.09
N ASN A 60 25.34 -32.45 -20.28
CA ASN A 60 24.77 -33.16 -21.42
C ASN A 60 25.34 -34.60 -21.54
N ILE A 61 25.99 -35.12 -20.50
CA ILE A 61 26.52 -36.51 -20.43
C ILE A 61 25.70 -37.30 -19.39
N PRO A 62 25.38 -38.59 -19.62
CA PRO A 62 25.81 -39.47 -20.72
C PRO A 62 25.03 -39.27 -22.04
N ARG A 63 25.61 -39.77 -23.14
CA ARG A 63 24.98 -39.84 -24.46
C ARG A 63 24.72 -41.29 -24.85
N PHE A 64 23.46 -41.60 -25.15
CA PHE A 64 23.05 -42.94 -25.55
C PHE A 64 22.93 -43.04 -27.07
N HIS A 65 23.51 -44.07 -27.67
CA HIS A 65 23.53 -44.26 -29.14
C HIS A 65 22.74 -45.51 -29.58
N ARG A 66 22.00 -46.15 -28.67
CA ARG A 66 21.22 -47.37 -28.96
C ARG A 66 20.10 -47.10 -29.97
N ASP A 67 19.48 -45.92 -29.87
CA ASP A 67 18.38 -45.49 -30.72
C ASP A 67 18.88 -44.33 -31.62
N PRO A 68 18.76 -44.41 -32.95
CA PRO A 68 19.11 -43.32 -33.86
C PRO A 68 18.39 -41.99 -33.55
N GLU A 69 17.20 -42.05 -32.95
CA GLU A 69 16.39 -40.88 -32.60
C GLU A 69 16.73 -40.32 -31.21
N SER A 70 17.73 -40.87 -30.51
CA SER A 70 18.12 -40.45 -29.15
C SER A 70 18.56 -38.98 -29.09
N VAL A 71 19.05 -38.42 -30.20
CA VAL A 71 19.45 -37.01 -30.32
C VAL A 71 18.31 -36.05 -29.99
N TYR A 72 17.06 -36.39 -30.33
CA TYR A 72 15.90 -35.54 -30.02
C TYR A 72 15.64 -35.49 -28.51
N ALA A 73 15.78 -36.63 -27.82
CA ALA A 73 15.67 -36.69 -26.37
C ALA A 73 16.82 -35.94 -25.69
N GLN A 74 18.04 -36.08 -26.22
CA GLN A 74 19.22 -35.36 -25.74
C GLN A 74 19.01 -33.83 -25.82
N LEU A 75 18.54 -33.35 -26.97
CA LEU A 75 18.27 -31.93 -27.20
C LEU A 75 17.13 -31.42 -26.30
N LEU A 76 16.04 -32.17 -26.16
CA LEU A 76 14.85 -31.70 -25.46
C LEU A 76 15.00 -31.72 -23.94
N TYR A 77 15.66 -32.74 -23.39
CA TYR A 77 15.68 -32.99 -21.95
C TYR A 77 17.02 -32.67 -21.28
N ALA A 78 18.15 -32.70 -22.02
CA ALA A 78 19.48 -32.46 -21.44
C ALA A 78 20.09 -31.11 -21.83
N SER A 79 19.72 -30.52 -22.97
CA SER A 79 20.28 -29.24 -23.41
C SER A 79 19.68 -28.01 -22.71
N LYS A 80 20.47 -26.94 -22.67
CA LYS A 80 20.12 -25.62 -22.12
C LYS A 80 20.35 -24.53 -23.15
N ALA A 81 19.80 -23.33 -22.91
CA ALA A 81 20.05 -22.17 -23.77
C ALA A 81 21.55 -21.84 -23.93
N SER A 82 22.37 -22.07 -22.89
CA SER A 82 23.83 -21.89 -22.91
C SER A 82 24.58 -22.80 -23.88
N ASP A 83 23.93 -23.84 -24.37
CA ASP A 83 24.51 -24.83 -25.27
C ASP A 83 24.38 -24.40 -26.73
N VAL A 84 23.58 -23.38 -27.02
CA VAL A 84 23.45 -22.84 -28.38
C VAL A 84 24.76 -22.14 -28.78
N LEU A 85 25.37 -22.62 -29.85
CA LEU A 85 26.59 -22.07 -30.43
C LEU A 85 26.30 -21.02 -31.50
N SER A 86 25.27 -21.23 -32.31
CA SER A 86 25.00 -20.35 -33.45
C SER A 86 23.52 -20.34 -33.77
N VAL A 87 23.04 -19.18 -34.22
CA VAL A 87 21.65 -18.95 -34.63
C VAL A 87 21.67 -18.23 -35.97
N MET A 88 20.97 -18.82 -36.95
CA MET A 88 20.71 -18.25 -38.25
C MET A 88 19.22 -18.04 -38.42
N VAL A 89 18.83 -16.89 -38.95
CA VAL A 89 17.45 -16.57 -39.31
C VAL A 89 17.44 -16.05 -40.74
N ASP A 90 16.60 -16.65 -41.58
CA ASP A 90 16.45 -16.28 -42.99
C ASP A 90 17.80 -16.20 -43.74
N GLY A 91 18.67 -17.20 -43.52
CA GLY A 91 20.00 -17.27 -44.14
C GLY A 91 21.06 -16.34 -43.54
N ARG A 92 20.72 -15.52 -42.54
CA ARG A 92 21.65 -14.57 -41.90
C ARG A 92 22.02 -15.04 -40.50
N TRP A 93 23.33 -15.13 -40.23
CA TRP A 93 23.83 -15.42 -38.89
C TRP A 93 23.54 -14.24 -37.95
N LEU A 94 22.78 -14.49 -36.90
CA LEU A 94 22.57 -13.54 -35.79
C LEU A 94 23.58 -13.78 -34.67
N MET A 95 23.97 -15.04 -34.47
CA MET A 95 25.02 -15.47 -33.56
C MET A 95 25.85 -16.56 -34.22
N LYS A 96 27.17 -16.51 -34.10
CA LYS A 96 28.07 -17.54 -34.62
C LYS A 96 29.18 -17.82 -33.61
N ASP A 97 29.43 -19.09 -33.31
CA ASP A 97 30.43 -19.53 -32.32
C ASP A 97 30.35 -18.77 -30.98
N LYS A 98 29.12 -18.55 -30.49
CA LYS A 98 28.75 -17.75 -29.30
C LYS A 98 28.99 -16.24 -29.39
N ALA A 99 29.44 -15.70 -30.51
CA ALA A 99 29.53 -14.26 -30.74
C ALA A 99 28.23 -13.73 -31.38
N LEU A 100 27.61 -12.73 -30.75
CA LEU A 100 26.48 -12.00 -31.33
C LEU A 100 26.98 -11.11 -32.47
N LEU A 101 26.29 -11.12 -33.62
CA LEU A 101 26.72 -10.40 -34.82
C LEU A 101 25.87 -9.15 -35.13
N THR A 102 24.75 -8.99 -34.43
CA THR A 102 23.76 -7.93 -34.70
C THR A 102 23.51 -7.01 -33.51
N ILE A 103 24.18 -7.24 -32.37
CA ILE A 103 24.00 -6.49 -31.13
C ILE A 103 25.39 -6.17 -30.58
N ASP A 104 25.58 -4.92 -30.16
CA ASP A 104 26.71 -4.52 -29.33
C ASP A 104 26.34 -4.76 -27.86
N GLU A 105 26.90 -5.81 -27.26
CA GLU A 105 26.64 -6.17 -25.87
C GLU A 105 27.05 -5.07 -24.89
N SER A 106 28.13 -4.34 -25.19
CA SER A 106 28.61 -3.27 -24.32
C SER A 106 27.66 -2.07 -24.32
N SER A 107 27.25 -1.61 -25.50
CA SER A 107 26.26 -0.53 -25.64
C SER A 107 24.94 -0.89 -24.97
N LEU A 108 24.44 -2.12 -25.19
CA LEU A 108 23.18 -2.58 -24.61
C LEU A 108 23.24 -2.64 -23.07
N SER A 109 24.38 -3.08 -22.52
CA SER A 109 24.61 -3.10 -21.07
C SER A 109 24.61 -1.68 -20.49
N ASP A 110 25.29 -0.73 -21.13
CA ASP A 110 25.35 0.66 -20.68
C ASP A 110 23.97 1.34 -20.75
N GLU A 111 23.21 1.11 -21.82
CA GLU A 111 21.84 1.60 -21.95
C GLU A 111 20.94 1.01 -20.85
N SER A 112 21.04 -0.30 -20.60
CA SER A 112 20.29 -0.99 -19.54
C SER A 112 20.62 -0.43 -18.15
N GLN A 113 21.90 -0.17 -17.89
CA GLN A 113 22.35 0.42 -16.63
C GLN A 113 21.82 1.86 -16.46
N SER A 114 21.74 2.64 -17.54
CA SER A 114 21.16 3.99 -17.49
C SER A 114 19.67 3.98 -17.12
N ILE A 115 18.93 2.96 -17.56
CA ILE A 115 17.52 2.77 -17.19
C ILE A 115 17.43 2.35 -15.73
N ALA A 116 18.28 1.43 -15.26
CA ALA A 116 18.32 1.02 -13.87
C ALA A 116 18.54 2.22 -12.93
N VAL A 117 19.46 3.14 -13.26
CA VAL A 117 19.67 4.38 -12.48
C VAL A 117 18.40 5.23 -12.39
N LYS A 118 17.67 5.38 -13.50
CA LYS A 118 16.39 6.14 -13.50
C LYS A 118 15.33 5.47 -12.64
N ILE A 119 15.25 4.13 -12.68
CA ILE A 119 14.35 3.36 -11.82
C ILE A 119 14.74 3.53 -10.36
N ASP A 120 16.03 3.43 -10.03
CA ASP A 120 16.55 3.63 -8.68
C ASP A 120 16.21 5.03 -8.14
N ASP A 121 16.42 6.07 -8.93
CA ASP A 121 16.11 7.44 -8.53
C ASP A 121 14.60 7.65 -8.31
N PHE A 122 13.77 7.06 -9.15
CA PHE A 122 12.32 7.04 -8.95
C PHE A 122 11.94 6.30 -7.66
N LEU A 123 12.52 5.13 -7.42
CA LEU A 123 12.26 4.33 -6.23
C LEU A 123 12.72 5.04 -4.97
N LYS A 124 13.90 5.68 -4.95
CA LYS A 124 14.37 6.49 -3.80
C LYS A 124 13.39 7.61 -3.46
N LYS A 125 13.03 8.43 -4.44
CA LYS A 125 12.06 9.53 -4.24
C LYS A 125 10.71 9.03 -3.74
N ARG A 126 10.25 7.91 -4.27
CA ARG A 126 8.98 7.28 -3.87
C ARG A 126 9.08 6.66 -2.47
N GLU A 127 10.19 6.01 -2.14
CA GLU A 127 10.36 5.31 -0.87
C GLU A 127 10.58 6.26 0.31
N GLU A 128 11.21 7.40 0.05
CA GLU A 128 11.37 8.48 1.02
C GLU A 128 10.04 9.19 1.28
N SER A 129 9.16 9.29 0.27
CA SER A 129 7.90 10.01 0.36
C SER A 129 6.79 9.18 1.00
N VAL A 130 6.42 9.52 2.23
CA VAL A 130 5.32 8.86 2.96
C VAL A 130 3.98 8.95 2.22
N ILE A 131 3.68 10.09 1.58
CA ILE A 131 2.46 10.26 0.80
C ILE A 131 2.44 9.36 -0.44
N SER A 132 3.57 9.25 -1.15
CA SER A 132 3.68 8.38 -2.34
C SER A 132 3.49 6.91 -1.96
N LYS A 133 4.11 6.49 -0.83
CA LYS A 133 3.91 5.17 -0.23
C LYS A 133 2.45 4.91 0.15
N LEU A 134 1.74 5.92 0.67
CA LEU A 134 0.33 5.82 1.06
C LEU A 134 -0.60 5.69 -0.16
N ILE A 135 -0.40 6.51 -1.20
CA ILE A 135 -1.18 6.45 -2.44
C ILE A 135 -1.04 5.08 -3.09
N ALA A 136 0.19 4.56 -3.15
CA ALA A 136 0.50 3.27 -3.74
C ALA A 136 -0.25 2.08 -3.13
N ILE A 137 -0.48 2.11 -1.81
CA ILE A 137 -0.97 0.94 -1.09
C ILE A 137 -2.47 0.92 -0.87
N GLY A 138 -3.12 2.08 -0.89
CA GLY A 138 -4.53 2.17 -0.50
C GLY A 138 -5.36 3.18 -1.27
N GLY A 139 -4.82 3.84 -2.31
CA GLY A 139 -5.54 4.88 -3.04
C GLY A 139 -5.95 6.01 -2.10
N ALA A 140 -5.01 6.90 -1.77
CA ALA A 140 -5.28 7.95 -0.81
C ALA A 140 -6.19 9.03 -1.41
N ALA A 141 -7.26 9.39 -0.72
CA ALA A 141 -8.08 10.54 -1.07
C ALA A 141 -7.64 11.76 -0.25
N GLU A 142 -7.41 12.88 -0.93
CA GLU A 142 -7.11 14.16 -0.31
C GLU A 142 -8.39 14.80 0.22
N GLN A 143 -8.35 15.27 1.47
CA GLN A 143 -9.39 16.11 2.05
C GLN A 143 -8.73 17.32 2.71
N GLU A 144 -8.98 18.50 2.16
CA GLU A 144 -8.68 19.78 2.82
C GLU A 144 -9.90 20.26 3.59
N SER A 145 -9.81 20.40 4.90
CA SER A 145 -10.92 20.94 5.68
C SER A 145 -10.39 21.77 6.84
N PHE A 146 -11.11 22.82 7.19
CA PHE A 146 -10.95 23.48 8.46
C PHE A 146 -11.56 22.58 9.54
N GLU A 147 -10.76 22.20 10.52
CA GLU A 147 -11.23 21.48 11.70
C GLU A 147 -11.14 22.42 12.90
N ILE A 148 -12.28 22.61 13.56
CA ILE A 148 -12.35 23.33 14.81
C ILE A 148 -12.46 22.28 15.91
N GLN A 149 -11.64 22.44 16.94
CA GLN A 149 -11.53 21.46 17.99
C GLN A 149 -11.29 22.16 19.32
N ALA A 150 -12.07 21.76 20.33
CA ALA A 150 -11.83 22.09 21.73
C ALA A 150 -11.65 20.78 22.51
N LYS A 151 -10.63 20.71 23.35
CA LYS A 151 -10.36 19.54 24.20
C LYS A 151 -10.22 19.97 25.64
N MET A 152 -11.06 19.44 26.52
CA MET A 152 -11.07 19.81 27.93
C MET A 152 -10.79 18.59 28.79
N LYS A 153 -9.93 18.73 29.80
CA LYS A 153 -9.73 17.69 30.81
C LYS A 153 -10.85 17.77 31.85
N VAL A 154 -11.44 16.63 32.20
CA VAL A 154 -12.55 16.55 33.14
C VAL A 154 -12.36 15.40 34.12
N ASP A 155 -12.97 15.49 35.30
CA ASP A 155 -12.91 14.42 36.30
C ASP A 155 -14.08 13.44 36.13
N ASN A 156 -15.24 13.94 35.68
CA ASN A 156 -16.46 13.16 35.53
C ASN A 156 -17.09 13.33 34.14
N LEU A 157 -17.07 12.27 33.33
CA LEU A 157 -17.71 12.25 32.00
C LEU A 157 -19.22 12.04 32.08
N GLU A 158 -19.72 11.37 33.12
CA GLU A 158 -21.16 11.07 33.30
C GLU A 158 -21.95 12.36 33.53
N GLN A 159 -21.35 13.33 34.23
CA GLN A 159 -21.96 14.64 34.42
C GLN A 159 -22.13 15.39 33.09
N VAL A 160 -21.10 15.34 32.23
CA VAL A 160 -21.15 15.97 30.90
C VAL A 160 -22.15 15.25 30.00
N GLU A 161 -22.20 13.92 30.08
CA GLU A 161 -23.17 13.09 29.37
C GLU A 161 -24.61 13.41 29.81
N ALA A 162 -24.87 13.53 31.11
CA ALA A 162 -26.18 13.92 31.63
C ALA A 162 -26.62 15.30 31.13
N LEU A 163 -25.70 16.28 31.05
CA LEU A 163 -26.00 17.61 30.51
C LEU A 163 -26.32 17.59 29.01
N LEU A 164 -25.71 16.68 28.22
CA LEU A 164 -26.09 16.48 26.82
C LEU A 164 -27.56 16.07 26.65
N PHE A 165 -28.11 15.32 27.60
CA PHE A 165 -29.52 14.88 27.59
C PHE A 165 -30.48 15.87 28.27
N ALA A 166 -29.98 16.72 29.16
CA ALA A 166 -30.80 17.70 29.88
C ALA A 166 -31.02 19.00 29.09
N GLU A 167 -30.06 19.39 28.27
CA GLU A 167 -30.15 20.58 27.41
C GLU A 167 -30.98 20.29 26.14
N PRO A 168 -31.59 21.31 25.51
CA PRO A 168 -32.31 21.15 24.24
C PRO A 168 -31.32 20.97 23.07
N ILE A 169 -30.54 19.88 23.11
CA ILE A 169 -29.55 19.49 22.11
C ILE A 169 -30.10 18.27 21.36
N GLU A 170 -30.15 18.36 20.04
CA GLU A 170 -30.59 17.23 19.21
C GLU A 170 -29.45 16.20 19.11
N ILE A 171 -29.65 15.01 19.69
CA ILE A 171 -28.70 13.90 19.55
C ILE A 171 -29.06 13.09 18.30
N VAL A 172 -28.22 13.20 17.27
CA VAL A 172 -28.42 12.50 15.99
C VAL A 172 -27.98 11.04 16.10
N ARG A 173 -26.85 10.77 16.77
CA ARG A 173 -26.32 9.40 16.92
C ARG A 173 -25.29 9.27 18.03
N LYS A 174 -25.31 8.13 18.75
CA LYS A 174 -24.27 7.67 19.68
C LYS A 174 -23.44 6.53 19.08
N ARG A 175 -22.15 6.46 19.36
CA ARG A 175 -21.27 5.31 19.08
C ARG A 175 -20.23 5.13 20.18
N HIS A 176 -19.86 3.88 20.46
CA HIS A 176 -18.82 3.54 21.43
C HIS A 176 -17.67 2.82 20.72
N TYR A 177 -16.45 3.26 21.03
CA TYR A 177 -15.22 2.75 20.42
C TYR A 177 -14.17 2.44 21.48
N HIS A 178 -13.43 1.36 21.26
CA HIS A 178 -12.05 1.24 21.75
C HIS A 178 -11.13 1.62 20.59
N GLU A 179 -10.44 2.77 20.69
CA GLU A 179 -9.55 3.26 19.63
C GLU A 179 -8.09 2.97 20.00
N PHE A 180 -7.38 2.25 19.12
CA PHE A 180 -5.92 2.09 19.16
C PHE A 180 -5.28 2.93 18.06
N ASP A 181 -4.53 3.96 18.45
CA ASP A 181 -3.78 4.83 17.55
C ASP A 181 -2.27 4.57 17.66
N THR A 182 -1.62 4.27 16.54
CA THR A 182 -0.16 4.27 16.43
C THR A 182 0.28 5.40 15.50
N TYR A 183 1.04 6.35 16.04
CA TYR A 183 1.58 7.49 15.31
C TYR A 183 3.04 7.24 14.92
N PHE A 184 3.31 7.28 13.63
CA PHE A 184 4.63 7.15 13.03
C PHE A 184 5.24 8.53 12.80
N LYS A 185 6.49 8.70 13.28
CA LYS A 185 7.32 9.88 13.08
C LYS A 185 8.44 9.54 12.11
N PHE A 186 8.65 10.41 11.14
CA PHE A 186 9.66 10.26 10.09
C PHE A 186 10.84 11.21 10.32
N ALA A 187 11.98 10.92 9.69
CA ALA A 187 13.21 11.69 9.84
C ALA A 187 13.04 13.13 9.31
N ASP A 188 12.33 13.28 8.19
CA ASP A 188 11.95 14.58 7.64
C ASP A 188 10.60 15.04 8.22
N PRO A 189 10.58 16.09 9.05
CA PRO A 189 9.34 16.60 9.66
C PRO A 189 8.35 17.14 8.63
N THR A 190 8.81 17.52 7.44
CA THR A 190 7.95 18.09 6.40
C THR A 190 6.98 17.08 5.80
N GLN A 191 7.28 15.79 5.97
CA GLN A 191 6.41 14.69 5.54
C GLN A 191 5.20 14.49 6.45
N GLY A 192 5.09 15.24 7.56
CA GLY A 192 3.99 15.13 8.51
C GLY A 192 4.09 13.88 9.39
N ARG A 193 2.93 13.40 9.86
CA ARG A 193 2.82 12.22 10.72
C ARG A 193 1.81 11.24 10.13
N LEU A 194 2.18 9.97 10.04
CA LEU A 194 1.25 8.92 9.62
C LEU A 194 0.63 8.27 10.85
N ARG A 195 -0.69 8.12 10.87
CA ARG A 195 -1.41 7.42 11.93
C ARG A 195 -2.03 6.14 11.39
N TYR A 196 -1.66 5.00 11.96
CA TYR A 196 -2.46 3.78 11.89
C TYR A 196 -3.48 3.82 13.02
N ARG A 197 -4.76 3.60 12.70
CA ARG A 197 -5.82 3.53 13.70
C ARG A 197 -6.63 2.27 13.51
N GLU A 198 -6.88 1.58 14.61
CA GLU A 198 -7.84 0.49 14.72
C GLU A 198 -9.00 0.94 15.61
N ASP A 199 -10.21 0.95 15.05
CA ASP A 199 -11.45 1.30 15.73
C ASP A 199 -12.23 0.00 16.01
N GLU A 200 -12.31 -0.45 17.27
CA GLU A 200 -13.22 -1.53 17.69
C GLU A 200 -14.58 -0.95 18.07
N PHE A 201 -15.65 -1.43 17.44
CA PHE A 201 -17.01 -0.96 17.67
C PHE A 201 -17.64 -1.75 18.80
N ILE A 202 -17.98 -1.07 19.90
CA ILE A 202 -18.58 -1.69 21.08
C ILE A 202 -20.09 -1.47 21.06
N ASP A 203 -20.86 -2.54 21.25
CA ASP A 203 -22.32 -2.47 21.44
C ASP A 203 -22.72 -2.16 22.89
N ASP A 204 -24.01 -2.01 23.14
CA ASP A 204 -24.53 -1.70 24.48
C ASP A 204 -24.30 -2.83 25.51
N ALA A 205 -24.02 -4.06 25.04
CA ALA A 205 -23.66 -5.19 25.89
C ALA A 205 -22.14 -5.27 26.18
N GLY A 206 -21.35 -4.31 25.67
CA GLY A 206 -19.90 -4.28 25.83
C GLY A 206 -19.14 -5.22 24.89
N LYS A 207 -19.79 -5.78 23.87
CA LYS A 207 -19.18 -6.72 22.92
C LYS A 207 -18.66 -5.99 21.68
N ILE A 208 -17.52 -6.44 21.17
CA ILE A 208 -16.96 -5.97 19.90
C ILE A 208 -17.80 -6.53 18.75
N THR A 209 -18.37 -5.64 17.95
CA THR A 209 -19.24 -5.98 16.80
C THR A 209 -18.51 -5.88 15.47
N ASN A 210 -17.52 -5.00 15.37
CA ASN A 210 -16.77 -4.76 14.14
C ASN A 210 -15.40 -4.16 14.49
N VAL A 211 -14.41 -4.38 13.63
CA VAL A 211 -13.09 -3.76 13.72
C VAL A 211 -12.79 -3.09 12.40
N ARG A 212 -12.38 -1.82 12.46
CA ARG A 212 -12.01 -1.06 11.26
C ARG A 212 -10.64 -0.42 11.43
N SER A 213 -9.75 -0.73 10.50
CA SER A 213 -8.43 -0.12 10.46
C SER A 213 -8.30 0.92 9.34
N ARG A 214 -7.55 1.99 9.59
CA ARG A 214 -7.28 3.05 8.60
C ARG A 214 -5.91 3.70 8.81
N LEU A 215 -5.35 4.18 7.71
CA LEU A 215 -4.21 5.08 7.69
C LEU A 215 -4.68 6.53 7.52
N THR A 216 -4.04 7.45 8.21
CA THR A 216 -4.25 8.88 8.04
C THR A 216 -2.90 9.57 8.04
N LEU A 217 -2.48 10.10 6.89
CA LEU A 217 -1.36 11.02 6.83
C LEU A 217 -1.87 12.41 7.20
N ILE A 218 -1.29 12.96 8.26
CA ILE A 218 -1.60 14.28 8.79
C ILE A 218 -0.46 15.18 8.33
N GLY A 219 -0.76 16.11 7.40
CA GLY A 219 0.21 17.08 6.92
C GLY A 219 0.70 18.03 8.01
N ILE A 220 1.71 18.84 7.68
CA ILE A 220 2.20 19.91 8.55
C ILE A 220 1.06 20.92 8.75
N THR A 221 0.84 21.37 9.99
CA THR A 221 -0.14 22.41 10.26
C THR A 221 0.28 23.71 9.59
N SER A 222 -0.52 24.21 8.65
CA SER A 222 -0.21 25.44 7.90
C SER A 222 -0.71 26.71 8.61
N ASP A 223 -1.84 26.63 9.31
CA ASP A 223 -2.41 27.73 10.10
C ASP A 223 -2.81 27.22 11.50
N LEU A 224 -2.01 27.51 12.53
CA LEU A 224 -2.43 27.51 13.93
C LEU A 224 -2.87 28.93 14.27
N GLN A 225 -4.19 29.18 14.26
CA GLN A 225 -4.72 30.41 14.86
C GLN A 225 -5.42 30.03 16.15
N GLU A 226 -4.90 30.53 17.28
CA GLU A 226 -5.66 30.65 18.51
C GLU A 226 -6.75 31.70 18.23
N VAL A 227 -7.99 31.25 18.09
CA VAL A 227 -9.12 32.14 17.75
C VAL A 227 -9.60 32.88 19.00
N ASN A 228 -9.28 32.34 20.18
CA ASN A 228 -9.32 32.92 21.53
C ASN A 228 -8.32 32.11 22.38
N ASP A 229 -7.85 32.63 23.53
CA ASP A 229 -6.75 32.10 24.39
C ASP A 229 -6.69 30.57 24.63
N ASN A 230 -7.76 29.84 24.32
CA ASN A 230 -7.95 28.43 24.60
C ASN A 230 -8.61 27.62 23.47
N GLN A 231 -8.84 28.17 22.26
CA GLN A 231 -9.45 27.41 21.15
C GLN A 231 -8.58 27.41 19.90
N VAL A 232 -8.33 26.20 19.37
CA VAL A 232 -7.44 25.99 18.24
C VAL A 232 -8.26 25.72 16.97
N MET A 233 -8.20 26.66 16.03
CA MET A 233 -8.63 26.41 14.65
C MET A 233 -7.44 25.84 13.88
N LEU A 234 -7.61 24.67 13.29
CA LEU A 234 -6.57 23.97 12.54
C LEU A 234 -6.93 23.89 11.07
N SER A 235 -6.05 24.42 10.22
CA SER A 235 -6.01 24.05 8.80
C SER A 235 -4.98 22.93 8.60
N ARG A 236 -5.40 21.79 8.05
CA ARG A 236 -4.51 20.67 7.73
C ARG A 236 -5.02 19.84 6.56
N SER A 237 -4.14 19.56 5.60
CA SER A 237 -4.37 18.56 4.57
C SER A 237 -4.27 17.16 5.19
N ARG A 238 -5.25 16.30 4.90
CA ARG A 238 -5.26 14.90 5.34
C ARG A 238 -5.43 13.99 4.15
N TYR A 239 -4.62 12.93 4.14
CA TYR A 239 -4.77 11.84 3.19
C TYR A 239 -5.20 10.59 3.96
N ILE A 240 -6.34 10.03 3.56
CA ILE A 240 -6.93 8.87 4.22
C ILE A 240 -6.83 7.68 3.28
N ALA A 241 -6.39 6.55 3.81
CA ALA A 241 -6.40 5.27 3.10
C ALA A 241 -6.95 4.16 4.02
N PRO A 242 -7.66 3.17 3.47
CA PRO A 242 -7.99 1.95 4.23
C PRO A 242 -6.71 1.23 4.65
N ALA A 243 -6.75 0.55 5.80
CA ALA A 243 -5.64 -0.27 6.27
C ALA A 243 -6.02 -1.75 6.19
N PHE A 244 -5.56 -2.44 5.14
CA PHE A 244 -5.87 -3.87 4.90
C PHE A 244 -4.81 -4.82 5.46
N HIS A 245 -3.66 -4.29 5.87
CA HIS A 245 -2.56 -5.07 6.43
C HIS A 245 -2.39 -4.81 7.93
N SER A 246 -1.58 -5.64 8.59
CA SER A 246 -1.32 -5.50 10.03
C SER A 246 -0.45 -4.27 10.33
N LEU A 247 -0.49 -3.82 11.59
CA LEU A 247 0.40 -2.76 12.07
C LEU A 247 1.89 -3.09 11.79
N ARG A 248 2.29 -4.36 11.99
CA ARG A 248 3.66 -4.82 11.71
C ARG A 248 4.07 -4.58 10.26
N PHE A 249 3.20 -4.94 9.32
CA PHE A 249 3.45 -4.69 7.90
C PHE A 249 3.68 -3.19 7.66
N TYR A 250 2.86 -2.31 8.24
CA TYR A 250 3.02 -0.87 8.05
C TYR A 250 4.28 -0.31 8.71
N THR A 251 4.69 -0.85 9.85
CA THR A 251 5.98 -0.51 10.48
C THR A 251 7.16 -0.85 9.55
N GLU A 252 7.15 -2.04 8.94
CA GLU A 252 8.21 -2.48 8.03
C GLU A 252 8.19 -1.72 6.68
N TYR A 253 7.00 -1.38 6.18
CA TYR A 253 6.83 -0.66 4.92
C TYR A 253 7.19 0.83 5.02
N PHE A 254 6.70 1.52 6.06
CA PHE A 254 6.94 2.95 6.25
C PHE A 254 8.28 3.25 6.93
N LYS A 255 8.87 2.30 7.67
CA LYS A 255 10.16 2.44 8.38
C LYS A 255 10.25 3.74 9.19
N PRO A 256 9.33 3.98 10.14
CA PRO A 256 9.34 5.20 10.93
C PRO A 256 10.58 5.26 11.84
N MET A 257 11.07 6.48 12.10
CA MET A 257 12.16 6.74 13.05
C MET A 257 11.71 6.47 14.49
N ALA A 258 10.45 6.76 14.80
CA ALA A 258 9.84 6.49 16.10
C ALA A 258 8.34 6.25 15.96
N SER A 259 7.75 5.57 16.93
CA SER A 259 6.30 5.41 17.03
C SER A 259 5.78 5.75 18.44
N HIS A 260 4.54 6.25 18.50
CA HIS A 260 3.84 6.54 19.74
C HIS A 260 2.45 5.92 19.71
N GLU A 261 2.08 5.27 20.80
CA GLU A 261 0.80 4.59 20.93
C GLU A 261 -0.13 5.37 21.84
N ILE A 262 -1.38 5.50 21.41
CA ILE A 262 -2.46 6.07 22.20
C ILE A 262 -3.64 5.09 22.16
N GLU A 263 -4.06 4.63 23.32
CA GLU A 263 -5.22 3.76 23.50
C GLU A 263 -6.27 4.49 24.32
N LYS A 264 -7.53 4.42 23.88
CA LYS A 264 -8.63 5.10 24.58
C LYS A 264 -9.99 4.46 24.34
N ASN A 265 -10.83 4.58 25.35
CA ASN A 265 -12.26 4.36 25.23
C ASN A 265 -12.94 5.68 24.83
N ARG A 266 -13.77 5.66 23.80
CA ARG A 266 -14.46 6.84 23.27
C ARG A 266 -15.95 6.58 23.10
N VAL A 267 -16.75 7.38 23.80
CA VAL A 267 -18.17 7.53 23.49
C VAL A 267 -18.34 8.79 22.63
N ARG A 268 -18.76 8.63 21.38
CA ARG A 268 -18.95 9.72 20.41
C ARG A 268 -20.43 9.98 20.18
N TYR A 269 -20.83 11.20 20.42
CA TYR A 269 -22.12 11.76 20.05
C TYR A 269 -21.98 12.64 18.80
N LEU A 270 -22.82 12.40 17.80
CA LEU A 270 -23.13 13.40 16.77
C LEU A 270 -24.36 14.15 17.25
N ILE A 271 -24.22 15.46 17.40
CA ILE A 271 -25.30 16.34 17.84
C ILE A 271 -25.54 17.45 16.83
N ARG A 272 -26.74 18.02 16.85
CA ARG A 272 -27.07 19.28 16.19
C ARG A 272 -27.38 20.34 17.26
N PHE A 273 -26.66 21.44 17.20
CA PHE A 273 -26.78 22.56 18.13
C PHE A 273 -26.74 23.87 17.34
N GLU A 274 -27.77 24.72 17.51
CA GLU A 274 -27.91 25.99 16.78
C GLU A 274 -27.75 25.82 15.25
N GLY A 275 -28.35 24.76 14.69
CA GLY A 275 -28.26 24.45 13.26
C GLY A 275 -26.92 23.88 12.78
N ASN A 276 -25.94 23.71 13.67
CA ASN A 276 -24.61 23.20 13.35
C ASN A 276 -24.40 21.79 13.89
N GLU A 277 -23.70 20.95 13.12
CA GLU A 277 -23.33 19.61 13.56
C GLU A 277 -21.98 19.60 14.30
N PHE A 278 -21.97 18.95 15.47
CA PHE A 278 -20.77 18.76 16.28
C PHE A 278 -20.62 17.29 16.67
N PHE A 279 -19.36 16.84 16.73
CA PHE A 279 -19.00 15.60 17.39
C PHE A 279 -18.54 15.91 18.81
N VAL A 280 -19.25 15.41 19.81
CA VAL A 280 -18.84 15.44 21.22
C VAL A 280 -18.28 14.07 21.57
N ASN A 281 -16.99 14.01 21.88
CA ASN A 281 -16.30 12.77 22.24
C ASN A 281 -16.00 12.79 23.74
N LEU A 282 -16.48 11.79 24.46
CA LEU A 282 -16.14 11.52 25.84
C LEU A 282 -15.04 10.46 25.83
N ASP A 283 -13.80 10.89 26.07
CA ASP A 283 -12.60 10.08 25.95
C ASP A 283 -12.07 9.70 27.33
N THR A 284 -11.79 8.42 27.55
CA THR A 284 -10.96 7.94 28.66
C THR A 284 -9.67 7.38 28.09
N LEU A 285 -8.54 8.06 28.33
CA LEU A 285 -7.24 7.59 27.85
C LEU A 285 -6.73 6.46 28.75
N VAL A 286 -6.49 5.31 28.13
CA VAL A 286 -5.97 4.10 28.77
C VAL A 286 -4.44 4.11 28.71
N LYS A 287 -3.89 4.41 27.54
CA LYS A 287 -2.44 4.48 27.29
C LYS A 287 -2.10 5.74 26.51
N PRO A 288 -1.24 6.63 27.02
CA PRO A 288 -0.89 6.75 28.44
C PRO A 288 -2.11 7.15 29.28
N ALA A 289 -2.11 6.79 30.57
CA ALA A 289 -3.21 7.05 31.51
C ALA A 289 -3.28 8.54 31.90
N LEU A 290 -3.70 9.39 30.96
CA LEU A 290 -3.77 10.85 31.12
C LEU A 290 -5.10 11.33 31.73
N GLY A 291 -6.03 10.42 31.97
CA GLY A 291 -7.35 10.69 32.55
C GLY A 291 -8.46 10.82 31.50
N LYS A 292 -9.49 11.58 31.85
CA LYS A 292 -10.71 11.74 31.05
C LYS A 292 -10.74 13.11 30.37
N PHE A 293 -11.25 13.14 29.15
CA PHE A 293 -11.30 14.33 28.33
C PHE A 293 -12.63 14.41 27.58
N VAL A 294 -13.09 15.64 27.36
CA VAL A 294 -14.18 15.95 26.43
C VAL A 294 -13.57 16.64 25.22
N GLU A 295 -13.82 16.10 24.03
CA GLU A 295 -13.36 16.67 22.77
C GLU A 295 -14.54 17.01 21.87
N ILE A 296 -14.77 18.30 21.65
CA ILE A 296 -15.81 18.82 20.75
C ILE A 296 -15.15 19.17 19.42
N LYS A 297 -15.70 18.66 18.31
CA LYS A 297 -15.14 18.76 16.97
C LYS A 297 -16.20 19.12 15.95
N SER A 298 -15.84 20.00 15.02
CA SER A 298 -16.61 20.21 13.78
C SER A 298 -15.68 20.45 12.60
N ARG A 299 -16.18 20.14 11.39
CA ARG A 299 -15.43 20.31 10.14
C ARG A 299 -16.22 21.15 9.16
N THR A 300 -15.50 21.92 8.36
CA THR A 300 -16.08 22.73 7.28
C THR A 300 -15.04 23.04 6.20
N TRP A 301 -15.52 23.39 5.02
CA TRP A 301 -14.71 23.81 3.87
C TRP A 301 -14.52 25.33 3.83
N SER A 302 -15.28 26.09 4.63
CA SER A 302 -15.25 27.55 4.64
C SER A 302 -14.62 28.09 5.94
N ARG A 303 -13.64 28.97 5.80
CA ARG A 303 -13.03 29.67 6.95
C ARG A 303 -14.05 30.55 7.69
N GLN A 304 -15.01 31.16 7.00
CA GLN A 304 -16.03 31.98 7.64
C GLN A 304 -17.01 31.11 8.45
N ASP A 305 -17.44 29.98 7.87
CA ASP A 305 -18.26 29.00 8.58
C ASP A 305 -17.50 28.44 9.79
N ALA A 306 -16.19 28.26 9.67
CA ALA A 306 -15.36 27.82 10.78
C ALA A 306 -15.45 28.80 11.96
N LYS A 307 -15.35 30.11 11.71
CA LYS A 307 -15.52 31.14 12.76
C LYS A 307 -16.90 31.08 13.41
N ASN A 308 -17.97 31.00 12.62
CA ASN A 308 -19.34 30.95 13.14
C ASN A 308 -19.55 29.71 14.03
N LYS A 309 -19.01 28.55 13.61
CA LYS A 309 -19.06 27.31 14.38
C LYS A 309 -18.20 27.36 15.64
N THR A 310 -17.11 28.11 15.65
CA THR A 310 -16.30 28.38 16.87
C THR A 310 -17.15 29.09 17.91
N GLU A 311 -17.90 30.12 17.54
CA GLU A 311 -18.79 30.84 18.46
C GLU A 311 -19.91 29.94 19.02
N ALA A 312 -20.54 29.13 18.16
CA ALA A 312 -21.54 28.14 18.60
C ALA A 312 -20.93 27.08 19.53
N MET A 313 -19.70 26.66 19.27
CA MET A 313 -18.98 25.72 20.14
C MET A 313 -18.68 26.31 21.52
N HIS A 314 -18.36 27.60 21.63
CA HIS A 314 -18.21 28.27 22.93
C HIS A 314 -19.51 28.18 23.75
N ARG A 315 -20.66 28.48 23.15
CA ARG A 315 -21.97 28.36 23.81
C ARG A 315 -22.29 26.92 24.21
N LEU A 316 -21.93 25.96 23.36
CA LEU A 316 -22.07 24.53 23.67
C LEU A 316 -21.21 24.12 24.88
N ILE A 317 -19.95 24.56 24.94
CA ILE A 317 -19.05 24.29 26.07
C ILE A 317 -19.66 24.79 27.39
N GLN A 318 -20.19 26.02 27.40
CA GLN A 318 -20.85 26.60 28.57
C GLN A 318 -22.08 25.80 29.02
N LYS A 319 -22.93 25.37 28.08
CA LYS A 319 -24.10 24.53 28.36
C LYS A 319 -23.73 23.16 28.93
N LEU A 320 -22.58 22.62 28.55
CA LEU A 320 -22.05 21.37 29.09
C LEU A 320 -21.36 21.53 30.45
N GLY A 321 -21.45 22.71 31.08
CA GLY A 321 -20.85 22.98 32.39
C GLY A 321 -19.32 22.97 32.37
N LEU A 322 -18.72 23.07 31.19
CA LEU A 322 -17.28 23.07 30.99
C LEU A 322 -16.77 24.53 31.01
N THR A 323 -15.59 24.73 31.59
CA THR A 323 -14.98 26.06 31.67
C THR A 323 -13.83 26.21 30.69
N GLU A 324 -13.65 27.42 30.16
CA GLU A 324 -12.57 27.69 29.21
C GLU A 324 -11.17 27.47 29.81
N LYS A 325 -11.02 27.60 31.13
CA LYS A 325 -9.79 27.28 31.86
C LYS A 325 -9.34 25.82 31.76
N GLN A 326 -10.24 24.91 31.40
CA GLN A 326 -9.95 23.47 31.27
C GLN A 326 -9.49 23.08 29.86
N ILE A 327 -9.54 24.01 28.90
CA ILE A 327 -9.20 23.68 27.52
C ILE A 327 -7.69 23.51 27.38
N SER A 328 -7.29 22.42 26.75
CA SER A 328 -5.90 22.10 26.44
C SER A 328 -5.65 22.32 24.95
N ASN A 329 -4.69 23.20 24.63
CA ASN A 329 -4.24 23.46 23.26
C ASN A 329 -3.37 22.32 22.70
N ALA A 330 -3.07 21.29 23.50
CA ALA A 330 -2.20 20.19 23.10
C ALA A 330 -2.99 19.00 22.52
N ASP A 331 -2.65 18.62 21.28
CA ASP A 331 -3.04 17.32 20.74
C ASP A 331 -2.49 16.21 21.64
N TYR A 332 -3.20 15.06 21.73
CA TYR A 332 -2.81 14.00 22.69
C TYR A 332 -1.36 13.57 22.50
N ILE A 333 -0.88 13.56 21.26
CA ILE A 333 0.50 13.23 20.92
C ILE A 333 1.48 14.27 21.46
N ARG A 334 1.13 15.57 21.44
CA ARG A 334 1.98 16.62 22.03
C ARG A 334 2.03 16.49 23.55
N LEU A 335 0.95 16.06 24.19
CA LEU A 335 0.94 15.77 25.64
C LEU A 335 1.86 14.60 26.00
N VAL A 336 1.97 13.58 25.13
CA VAL A 336 2.90 12.47 25.30
C VAL A 336 4.35 12.89 25.02
N ASP A 337 4.58 13.70 24.00
CA ASP A 337 5.93 14.21 23.63
C ASP A 337 6.54 15.10 24.75
N VAL A 338 5.73 15.75 25.60
CA VAL A 338 6.18 16.67 26.67
C VAL A 338 6.52 15.95 27.99
N GLN A 339 6.18 14.67 28.15
CA GLN A 339 6.47 13.88 29.36
C GLN A 339 7.81 13.13 29.35
N LYS A 340 8.60 13.24 28.27
CA LYS A 340 9.99 12.74 28.18
C LYS A 340 10.95 13.92 28.15
#